data_AF-A0ABD2HIH3-F1
#
_entry.id   AF-A0ABD2HIH3-F1
#
_cell.length_a   1.000
_cell.length_b   1.000
_cell.length_c   1.000
_cell.angle_alpha   90.00
_cell.angle_beta   90.00
_cell.angle_gamma   90.00
#
_symmetry.space_group_name_H-M   'P 1'
#
loop_
_entity.id
_entity.type
_entity.pdbx_description
1 polymer ?
#
loop_
_entity_poly.entity_id
_entity_poly.type
_entity_poly.pdbx_seq_one_letter_code
_entity_poly.pdbx_strand_id
1 'polypeptide(L)'
;MDYCDFLLQSKKSIIDVSSTGRVERINFNNATRDSVLDVPLQQVQPFYRSLRAYVDIMNRPENMVTYMMMPGDIVTFDNWRLLHGRRPYVSKSDRLRQLEGAYLDWDEVMSRLRILRNSVHGDI
;
A
#
# COMPACT_ATOMS: atom_id res chain seq x y z
N MET A 1 -4.78 22.73 7.07
CA MET A 1 -4.56 21.30 7.40
C MET A 1 -5.87 20.87 8.03
N ASP A 2 -6.76 20.32 7.21
CA ASP A 2 -8.13 20.01 7.61
C ASP A 2 -8.11 18.72 8.42
N TYR A 3 -7.84 18.85 9.72
CA TYR A 3 -7.99 17.76 10.67
C TYR A 3 -9.48 17.65 10.96
N CYS A 4 -10.16 16.74 10.28
CA CYS A 4 -11.48 16.31 10.68
C CYS A 4 -11.32 15.19 11.71
N ASP A 5 -12.06 15.23 12.81
CA ASP A 5 -12.12 14.09 13.71
C ASP A 5 -12.77 12.91 12.97
N PHE A 6 -12.07 11.79 12.93
CA PHE A 6 -12.60 10.53 12.42
C PHE A 6 -12.17 9.36 13.30
N LEU A 7 -13.06 8.39 13.45
CA LEU A 7 -12.78 7.14 14.12
C LEU A 7 -12.96 6.00 13.11
N LEU A 8 -11.84 5.44 12.66
CA LEU A 8 -11.84 4.32 11.73
C LEU A 8 -11.14 3.13 12.38
N GLN A 9 -11.86 2.02 12.48
CA GLN A 9 -11.31 0.72 12.88
C GLN A 9 -11.62 -0.31 11.80
N SER A 10 -10.69 -1.23 11.58
CA SER A 10 -10.89 -2.34 10.66
C SER A 10 -10.10 -3.57 11.09
N LYS A 11 -10.60 -4.75 10.74
CA LYS A 11 -9.91 -6.02 10.92
C LYS A 11 -9.77 -6.67 9.55
N LYS A 12 -8.52 -6.90 9.12
CA LYS A 12 -8.16 -7.54 7.84
C LYS A 12 -6.96 -8.45 8.04
N SER A 13 -6.83 -9.46 7.19
CA SER A 13 -5.60 -10.25 7.11
C SER A 13 -4.51 -9.42 6.44
N ILE A 14 -3.26 -9.55 6.89
CA ILE A 14 -2.13 -8.86 6.24
C ILE A 14 -2.00 -9.33 4.78
N ILE A 15 -2.19 -10.62 4.54
CA ILE A 15 -2.25 -11.22 3.21
C ILE A 15 -3.68 -11.72 3.03
N ASP A 16 -4.50 -11.00 2.25
CA ASP A 16 -5.82 -11.47 1.85
C ASP A 16 -5.65 -12.48 0.72
N VAL A 17 -6.30 -13.64 0.86
CA VAL A 17 -6.27 -14.73 -0.11
C VAL A 17 -7.68 -15.09 -0.56
N SER A 18 -7.84 -15.36 -1.85
CA SER A 18 -9.07 -15.85 -2.44
C SER A 18 -9.41 -17.26 -1.97
N SER A 19 -10.63 -17.71 -2.27
CA SER A 19 -11.04 -19.11 -2.07
C SER A 19 -10.18 -20.12 -2.84
N THR A 20 -9.45 -19.68 -3.87
CA THR A 20 -8.52 -20.51 -4.65
C THR A 20 -7.08 -20.39 -4.18
N GLY A 21 -6.82 -19.73 -3.05
CA GLY A 21 -5.48 -19.54 -2.48
C GLY A 21 -4.62 -18.52 -3.23
N ARG A 22 -5.19 -17.68 -4.09
CA ARG A 22 -4.45 -16.60 -4.76
C ARG A 22 -4.42 -15.37 -3.85
N VAL A 23 -3.28 -14.70 -3.74
CA VAL A 23 -3.19 -13.43 -3.03
C VAL A 23 -3.94 -12.37 -3.82
N GLU A 24 -4.89 -11.70 -3.16
CA GLU A 24 -5.71 -10.64 -3.77
C GLU A 24 -5.29 -9.25 -3.30
N ARG A 25 -4.85 -9.11 -2.04
CA ARG A 25 -4.48 -7.82 -1.47
C ARG A 25 -3.51 -7.97 -0.30
N ILE A 26 -2.64 -6.99 -0.13
CA ILE A 26 -1.80 -6.79 1.06
C ILE A 26 -2.36 -5.65 1.90
N ASN A 27 -2.77 -5.93 3.15
CA ASN A 27 -3.25 -4.92 4.10
C ASN A 27 -2.20 -4.69 5.19
N PHE A 28 -1.17 -3.90 4.90
CA PHE A 28 -0.09 -3.67 5.84
C PHE A 28 0.34 -2.21 5.94
N ASN A 29 0.08 -1.62 7.11
CA ASN A 29 0.69 -0.39 7.55
C ASN A 29 0.95 -0.49 9.05
N ASN A 30 2.23 -0.58 9.45
CA ASN A 30 2.57 -0.78 10.85
C ASN A 30 2.24 0.44 11.73
N ALA A 31 2.21 1.66 11.18
CA ALA A 31 1.92 2.87 11.94
C ALA A 31 0.45 2.98 12.37
N THR A 32 -0.45 2.36 11.60
CA THR A 32 -1.91 2.37 11.87
C THR A 32 -2.42 1.03 12.39
N ARG A 33 -1.54 0.06 12.62
CA ARG A 33 -1.92 -1.23 13.22
C ARG A 33 -2.25 -1.00 14.69
N ASP A 34 -3.46 -1.37 15.08
CA ASP A 34 -3.93 -1.19 16.45
C ASP A 34 -3.04 -1.98 17.45
N SER A 35 -2.96 -1.43 18.66
CA SER A 35 -2.48 -2.12 19.85
C SER A 35 -3.29 -3.38 20.18
N VAL A 36 -4.58 -3.39 19.83
CA VAL A 36 -5.48 -4.54 20.01
C VAL A 36 -5.18 -5.60 18.95
N LEU A 37 -4.63 -6.73 19.38
CA LEU A 37 -4.39 -7.90 18.54
C LEU A 37 -5.34 -9.03 18.91
N ASP A 38 -6.39 -9.21 18.12
CA ASP A 38 -7.43 -10.22 18.34
C ASP A 38 -7.03 -11.60 17.81
N VAL A 39 -6.09 -12.23 18.53
CA VAL A 39 -5.64 -13.62 18.34
C VAL A 39 -5.47 -14.31 19.70
N PRO A 40 -5.61 -15.64 19.79
CA PRO A 40 -5.30 -16.37 21.03
C PRO A 40 -3.87 -16.10 21.52
N LEU A 41 -3.65 -16.09 22.83
CA LEU A 41 -2.36 -15.74 23.45
C LEU A 41 -1.19 -16.54 22.86
N GLN A 42 -1.38 -17.85 22.66
CA GLN A 42 -0.38 -18.74 22.09
C GLN A 42 0.00 -18.40 20.64
N GLN A 43 -0.83 -17.65 19.92
CA GLN A 43 -0.60 -17.22 18.53
C GLN A 43 0.08 -15.85 18.41
N VAL A 44 0.18 -15.08 19.49
CA VAL A 44 0.81 -13.74 19.46
C VAL A 44 2.26 -13.81 18.98
N GLN A 45 3.08 -14.67 19.61
CA GLN A 45 4.48 -14.82 19.23
C GLN A 45 4.67 -15.43 17.83
N PRO A 46 3.96 -16.52 17.44
CA PRO A 46 3.94 -16.98 16.06
C PRO A 46 3.61 -15.88 15.03
N PHE A 47 2.57 -15.08 15.28
CA PHE A 47 2.18 -13.97 14.40
C PHE A 47 3.32 -12.98 14.20
N TYR A 48 3.96 -12.52 15.28
CA TYR A 48 5.08 -11.58 15.18
C TYR A 48 6.32 -12.18 14.50
N ARG A 49 6.59 -13.48 14.68
CA ARG A 49 7.67 -14.16 13.93
C ARG A 49 7.40 -14.18 12.43
N SER A 50 6.17 -14.51 12.03
CA SER A 50 5.76 -14.49 10.63
C SER A 50 5.78 -13.08 10.05
N LEU A 51 5.32 -12.08 10.81
CA LEU A 51 5.36 -10.68 10.40
C LEU A 51 6.79 -10.19 10.19
N ARG A 52 7.71 -10.52 11.11
CA ARG A 52 9.13 -10.19 10.97
C ARG A 52 9.71 -10.81 9.69
N ALA A 53 9.48 -12.11 9.47
CA ALA A 53 9.97 -12.78 8.27
C ALA A 53 9.44 -12.13 6.98
N TYR A 54 8.17 -11.74 6.97
CA TYR A 54 7.56 -11.02 5.84
C TYR A 54 8.23 -9.66 5.61
N VAL A 55 8.44 -8.87 6.66
CA VAL A 55 9.14 -7.58 6.60
C VAL A 55 10.59 -7.73 6.16
N ASP A 56 11.30 -8.76 6.63
CA ASP A 56 12.67 -9.04 6.23
C ASP A 56 12.76 -9.40 4.74
N ILE A 57 11.78 -10.13 4.19
CA ILE A 57 11.67 -10.40 2.74
C ILE A 57 11.41 -9.12 1.96
N MET A 58 10.47 -8.28 2.40
CA MET A 58 10.16 -7.01 1.71
C MET A 58 11.35 -6.05 1.66
N ASN A 59 12.21 -6.06 2.70
CA ASN A 59 13.38 -5.17 2.78
C ASN A 59 14.61 -5.69 2.04
N ARG A 60 14.55 -6.86 1.40
CA ARG A 60 15.66 -7.33 0.57
C ARG A 60 15.86 -6.40 -0.62
N PRO A 61 17.12 -6.02 -0.96
CA PRO A 61 17.38 -5.09 -2.06
C PRO A 61 16.76 -5.51 -3.40
N GLU A 62 16.72 -6.81 -3.70
CA GLU A 62 16.13 -7.37 -4.91
C GLU A 62 14.60 -7.21 -5.00
N ASN A 63 13.93 -6.95 -3.87
CA ASN A 63 12.48 -6.74 -3.79
C ASN A 63 12.11 -5.25 -3.73
N MET A 64 13.09 -4.34 -3.82
CA MET A 64 12.88 -2.90 -3.64
C MET A 64 13.29 -2.10 -4.87
N VAL A 65 12.38 -1.26 -5.35
CA VAL A 65 12.67 -0.22 -6.35
C VAL A 65 12.76 1.12 -5.63
N THR A 66 13.89 1.82 -5.77
CA THR A 66 14.06 3.17 -5.23
C THR A 66 14.03 4.18 -6.38
N TYR A 67 13.19 5.21 -6.23
CA TYR A 67 13.10 6.32 -7.17
C TYR A 67 13.04 7.64 -6.40
N MET A 68 13.76 8.66 -6.89
CA MET A 68 13.73 10.00 -6.34
C MET A 68 12.83 10.87 -7.21
N MET A 69 11.65 11.22 -6.70
CA MET A 69 10.72 12.10 -7.39
C MET A 69 11.27 13.53 -7.46
N MET A 70 11.12 14.13 -8.64
CA MET A 70 11.37 15.53 -8.94
C MET A 70 10.05 16.31 -9.01
N PRO A 71 10.07 17.64 -8.87
CA PRO A 71 8.88 18.46 -9.08
C PRO A 71 8.27 18.21 -10.46
N GLY A 72 6.97 17.90 -10.50
CA GLY A 72 6.24 17.53 -11.72
C GLY A 72 6.10 16.03 -11.95
N ASP A 73 6.86 15.18 -11.25
CA ASP A 73 6.73 13.74 -11.37
C ASP A 73 5.44 13.24 -10.72
N ILE A 74 4.79 12.28 -11.39
CA ILE A 74 3.64 11.54 -10.86
C ILE A 74 3.99 10.05 -10.87
N VAL A 75 3.82 9.40 -9.73
CA VAL A 75 3.91 7.94 -9.62
C VAL A 75 2.51 7.41 -9.36
N THR A 76 2.06 6.49 -10.20
CA THR A 76 0.81 5.73 -10.02
C THR A 76 1.16 4.27 -9.79
N PHE A 77 0.46 3.61 -8.86
CA PHE A 77 0.73 2.22 -8.52
C PHE A 77 -0.49 1.54 -7.90
N ASP A 78 -0.49 0.20 -7.95
CA ASP A 78 -1.49 -0.64 -7.32
C ASP A 78 -1.29 -0.71 -5.81
N ASN A 79 -2.10 0.02 -5.04
CA ASN A 79 -2.03 0.01 -3.57
C ASN A 79 -2.56 -1.29 -2.92
N TRP A 80 -3.20 -2.19 -3.68
CA TRP A 80 -3.57 -3.53 -3.17
C TRP A 80 -2.39 -4.50 -3.27
N ARG A 81 -1.44 -4.24 -4.16
CA ARG A 81 -0.29 -5.12 -4.42
C ARG A 81 1.02 -4.58 -3.88
N LEU A 82 1.32 -3.31 -4.13
CA LEU A 82 2.60 -2.69 -3.80
C LEU A 82 2.53 -2.02 -2.42
N LEU A 83 3.52 -2.32 -1.59
CA LEU A 83 3.84 -1.45 -0.45
C LEU A 83 4.78 -0.35 -0.91
N HIS A 84 4.72 0.79 -0.26
CA HIS A 84 5.58 1.91 -0.54
C HIS A 84 6.04 2.56 0.76
N GLY A 85 7.19 3.21 0.68
CA GLY A 85 7.80 3.92 1.80
C GLY A 85 8.69 5.04 1.30
N ARG A 86 9.33 5.73 2.23
CA ARG A 86 10.29 6.78 1.92
C ARG A 86 11.50 6.67 2.83
N ARG A 87 12.66 7.07 2.32
CA ARG A 87 13.84 7.27 3.17
C ARG A 87 13.63 8.48 4.10
N PRO A 88 14.27 8.47 5.29
CA PRO A 88 14.27 9.64 6.16
C PRO A 88 14.94 10.83 5.47
N TYR A 89 14.52 12.04 5.84
CA TYR A 89 15.14 13.29 5.39
C TYR A 89 15.11 14.32 6.53
N VAL A 90 15.99 15.30 6.46
CA VAL A 90 16.02 16.42 7.40
C VAL A 90 15.18 17.56 6.84
N SER A 91 14.15 17.96 7.57
CA SER A 91 13.32 19.12 7.22
C SER A 91 14.09 20.40 7.52
N LYS A 92 14.21 21.31 6.55
CA LYS A 92 14.78 22.65 6.73
C LYS A 92 13.83 23.68 6.14
N SER A 93 13.79 24.88 6.72
CA SER A 93 12.88 25.96 6.30
C SER A 93 13.10 26.40 4.84
N ASP A 94 14.31 26.24 4.32
CA ASP A 94 14.71 26.54 2.94
C ASP A 94 14.45 25.39 1.95
N ARG A 95 14.04 24.21 2.44
CA ARG A 95 13.82 22.99 1.63
C ARG A 95 12.52 22.32 2.02
N LEU A 96 11.43 22.82 1.45
CA LEU A 96 10.11 22.24 1.58
C LEU A 96 9.97 21.00 0.69
N ARG A 97 9.35 19.94 1.23
CA ARG A 97 8.94 18.75 0.47
C ARG A 97 7.42 18.64 0.55
N GLN A 98 6.75 18.83 -0.57
CA GLN A 98 5.30 18.71 -0.68
C GLN A 98 4.97 17.65 -1.74
N LEU A 99 4.04 16.78 -1.40
CA LEU A 99 3.45 15.81 -2.32
C LEU A 99 1.94 15.93 -2.20
N GLU A 100 1.25 15.93 -3.33
CA GLU A 100 -0.19 15.81 -3.41
C GLU A 100 -0.54 14.37 -3.81
N GLY A 101 -1.51 13.79 -3.12
CA GLY A 101 -1.93 12.41 -3.34
C GLY A 101 -3.43 12.33 -3.50
N ALA A 102 -3.87 11.41 -4.37
CA ALA A 102 -5.26 11.05 -4.55
C ALA A 102 -5.38 9.54 -4.71
N TYR A 103 -6.58 9.01 -4.52
CA TYR A 103 -6.90 7.59 -4.68
C TYR A 103 -8.01 7.43 -5.73
N LEU A 104 -7.96 6.34 -6.47
CA LEU A 104 -9.00 5.91 -7.39
C LEU A 104 -9.42 4.49 -7.02
N ASP A 105 -10.68 4.15 -7.29
CA ASP A 105 -11.14 2.76 -7.20
C ASP A 105 -10.62 1.96 -8.41
N TRP A 106 -10.29 0.70 -8.19
CA TRP A 106 -9.91 -0.22 -9.26
C TRP A 106 -11.01 -0.40 -10.30
N ASP A 107 -12.28 -0.32 -9.91
CA ASP A 107 -13.39 -0.42 -10.85
C ASP A 107 -13.41 0.75 -11.85
N GLU A 108 -13.08 1.96 -11.41
CA GLU A 108 -12.98 3.14 -12.27
C GLU A 108 -11.80 3.00 -13.25
N VAL A 109 -10.64 2.59 -12.73
CA VAL A 109 -9.42 2.36 -13.54
C VAL A 109 -9.68 1.30 -14.61
N MET A 110 -10.27 0.16 -14.23
CA MET A 110 -10.57 -0.93 -15.15
C MET A 110 -11.65 -0.57 -16.16
N SER A 111 -12.67 0.21 -15.76
CA SER A 111 -13.68 0.73 -16.67
C SER A 111 -13.05 1.58 -17.78
N ARG A 112 -12.19 2.55 -17.41
CA ARG A 112 -11.49 3.39 -18.39
C ARG A 112 -10.55 2.57 -19.28
N LEU A 113 -9.85 1.60 -18.72
CA LEU A 113 -8.95 0.72 -19.47
C LEU A 113 -9.69 -0.08 -20.55
N ARG A 114 -10.88 -0.63 -20.26
CA ARG A 114 -11.70 -1.37 -21.25
C ARG A 114 -12.09 -0.48 -22.43
N ILE A 115 -12.57 0.74 -22.15
CA ILE A 115 -12.92 1.72 -23.20
C ILE A 115 -11.70 2.06 -24.05
N LEU A 116 -10.55 2.34 -23.42
CA LEU A 116 -9.32 2.67 -24.13
C LEU A 116 -8.85 1.50 -25.00
N ARG A 117 -8.91 0.27 -24.48
CA ARG A 117 -8.54 -0.93 -25.23
C ARG A 117 -9.34 -1.06 -26.51
N ASN A 118 -10.67 -0.90 -26.44
CA ASN A 118 -11.55 -0.94 -27.60
C ASN A 118 -11.26 0.22 -28.56
N SER A 119 -11.02 1.44 -28.07
CA SER A 119 -10.73 2.59 -28.93
C SER A 119 -9.40 2.47 -29.69
N VAL A 120 -8.40 1.79 -29.12
CA VAL A 120 -7.06 1.65 -29.71
C VAL A 120 -6.99 0.47 -30.67
N HIS A 121 -7.67 -0.63 -30.37
CA HIS A 121 -7.55 -1.89 -31.14
C HIS A 121 -8.77 -2.21 -32.01
N GLY A 122 -9.85 -1.42 -31.92
CA GLY A 122 -11.16 -1.78 -32.49
C GLY A 122 -11.90 -2.80 -31.61
N ASP A 123 -13.18 -3.02 -31.90
CA ASP A 123 -13.96 -4.08 -31.24
C ASP A 123 -13.34 -5.45 -31.60
N ILE A 124 -12.85 -6.16 -30.58
CA ILE A 124 -12.55 -7.59 -30.63
C ILE A 124 -13.77 -8.35 -30.15
#